data_AF-A0A2A9CPN8-F1
#
_entry.id   AF-A0A2A9CPN8-F1
#
_cell.length_a   1.000
_cell.length_b   1.000
_cell.length_c   1.000
_cell.angle_alpha   90.00
_cell.angle_beta   90.00
_cell.angle_gamma   90.00
#
_symmetry.space_group_name_H-M   'P 1'
#
loop_
_entity.id
_entity.type
_entity.pdbx_description
1 polymer ?
#
loop_
_entity_poly.entity_id
_entity_poly.type
_entity_poly.pdbx_seq_one_letter_code
_entity_poly.pdbx_strand_id
1 'polypeptide(L)'
;MLTVTEANAVNKVLRELVSVPQAADKGLIEAAVLLAEHAHQRLGAGLTKAEVRAALTVRVCAGCGCTDDNACVTREGPCWWINDDLCSACARLAVGS
;
A
#
# COMPACT_ATOMS: atom_id res chain seq x y z
N MET A 1 3.42 15.63 25.94
CA MET A 1 2.51 14.53 26.33
C MET A 1 1.27 14.71 25.49
N LEU A 2 1.10 13.90 24.44
CA LEU A 2 -0.08 14.01 23.58
C LEU A 2 -1.29 13.45 24.31
N THR A 3 -2.43 14.09 24.12
CA THR A 3 -3.73 13.62 24.61
C THR A 3 -4.19 12.42 23.78
N VAL A 4 -5.01 11.53 24.36
CA VAL A 4 -5.51 10.30 23.70
C VAL A 4 -6.19 10.60 22.35
N THR A 5 -6.80 11.78 22.22
CA THR A 5 -7.43 12.26 21.00
C THR A 5 -6.44 12.50 19.85
N GLU A 6 -5.26 13.05 20.16
CA GLU A 6 -4.23 13.34 19.16
C GLU A 6 -3.59 12.05 18.63
N ALA A 7 -3.36 11.06 19.50
CA ALA A 7 -2.88 9.73 19.09
C ALA A 7 -3.87 9.00 18.18
N ASN A 8 -5.18 9.14 18.42
CA ASN A 8 -6.23 8.55 17.59
C ASN A 8 -6.32 9.21 16.20
N ALA A 9 -6.15 10.53 16.10
CA ALA A 9 -6.10 11.24 14.82
C ALA A 9 -4.90 10.80 13.98
N VAL A 10 -3.73 10.64 14.61
CA VAL A 10 -2.52 10.12 13.94
C VAL A 10 -2.72 8.68 13.46
N ASN A 11 -3.28 7.79 14.29
CA ASN A 11 -3.60 6.41 13.88
C ASN A 11 -4.59 6.37 12.71
N LYS A 12 -5.58 7.27 12.67
CA LYS A 12 -6.53 7.38 11.55
C LYS A 12 -5.81 7.79 10.26
N VAL A 13 -5.04 8.87 10.29
CA VAL A 13 -4.29 9.38 9.13
C VAL A 13 -3.31 8.33 8.60
N LEU A 14 -2.65 7.60 9.50
CA LEU A 14 -1.74 6.54 9.11
C LEU A 14 -2.45 5.35 8.46
N ARG A 15 -3.64 4.96 8.94
CA ARG A 15 -4.45 3.91 8.28
C ARG A 15 -4.92 4.34 6.89
N GLU A 16 -5.26 5.61 6.72
CA GLU A 16 -5.60 6.18 5.41
C GLU A 16 -4.38 6.17 4.47
N LEU A 17 -3.19 6.52 4.96
CA LEU A 17 -1.95 6.42 4.17
C LEU A 17 -1.61 4.98 3.76
N VAL A 18 -1.83 4.00 4.65
CA VAL A 18 -1.66 2.56 4.35
C VAL A 18 -2.68 2.07 3.30
N SER A 19 -3.82 2.73 3.17
CA SER A 19 -4.85 2.38 2.18
C SER A 19 -4.62 2.97 0.79
N VAL A 20 -3.50 3.69 0.57
CA VAL A 20 -3.10 4.24 -0.74
C VAL A 20 -1.86 3.49 -1.22
N PRO A 21 -2.00 2.33 -1.88
CA PRO A 21 -0.87 1.52 -2.27
C PRO A 21 -0.50 1.97 -3.68
N GLN A 22 0.28 3.04 -3.74
CA GLN A 22 0.99 3.41 -4.96
C GLN A 22 2.31 2.65 -4.97
N ALA A 23 2.82 2.33 -6.17
CA ALA A 23 4.18 1.86 -6.37
C ALA A 23 5.15 2.96 -5.93
N ALA A 24 5.43 3.02 -4.63
CA ALA A 24 6.35 3.96 -4.04
C ALA A 24 7.76 3.63 -4.56
N ASP A 25 8.48 4.63 -5.08
CA ASP A 25 9.90 4.44 -5.36
C ASP A 25 10.65 4.11 -4.05
N LYS A 26 11.81 3.47 -4.16
CA LYS A 26 12.61 3.04 -2.99
C LYS A 26 12.92 4.19 -2.02
N GLY A 27 13.03 5.42 -2.50
CA GLY A 27 13.28 6.60 -1.68
C GLY A 27 12.06 6.98 -0.83
N LEU A 28 10.87 6.91 -1.40
CA LEU A 28 9.62 7.20 -0.69
C LEU A 28 9.34 6.17 0.43
N ILE A 29 9.63 4.88 0.18
CA ILE A 29 9.50 3.82 1.20
C ILE A 29 10.42 4.09 2.38
N GLU A 30 11.70 4.37 2.13
CA GLU A 30 12.67 4.63 3.21
C GLU A 30 12.33 5.91 3.98
N ALA A 31 11.88 6.98 3.31
CA ALA A 31 11.43 8.20 3.98
C ALA A 31 10.21 7.95 4.87
N ALA A 32 9.21 7.20 4.40
CA ALA A 32 8.02 6.86 5.17
C ALA A 32 8.33 5.97 6.38
N VAL A 33 9.25 5.03 6.22
CA VAL A 33 9.75 4.18 7.30
C VAL A 33 10.43 5.00 8.39
N LEU A 34 11.31 5.94 8.02
CA LEU A 34 11.98 6.82 8.97
C LEU A 34 10.97 7.71 9.73
N LEU A 35 9.95 8.22 9.03
CA LEU A 35 8.88 8.99 9.66
C LEU A 35 8.05 8.14 10.62
N ALA A 36 7.71 6.91 10.25
CA ALA A 36 6.97 5.99 11.10
C ALA A 36 7.76 5.58 12.34
N GLU A 37 9.06 5.31 12.19
CA GLU A 37 9.95 4.98 13.29
C GLU A 37 10.08 6.16 14.28
N HIS A 38 10.20 7.39 13.77
CA HIS A 38 10.19 8.59 14.59
C HIS A 38 8.84 8.81 15.29
N ALA A 39 7.72 8.59 14.60
CA ALA A 39 6.37 8.71 15.16
C ALA A 39 6.09 7.67 16.25
N HIS A 40 6.54 6.42 16.06
CA HIS A 40 6.42 5.38 17.07
C HIS A 40 7.17 5.76 18.36
N GLN A 41 8.45 6.14 18.23
CA GLN A 41 9.30 6.51 19.37
C GLN A 41 8.83 7.77 20.10
N ARG A 42 8.31 8.78 19.37
CA ARG A 42 7.96 10.08 19.96
C ARG A 42 6.49 10.21 20.36
N LEU A 43 5.59 9.51 19.69
CA LEU A 43 4.15 9.72 19.80
C LEU A 43 3.41 8.47 20.29
N GLY A 44 4.07 7.31 20.39
CA GLY A 44 3.41 6.04 20.72
C GLY A 44 2.43 5.59 19.64
N ALA A 45 2.56 6.11 18.42
CA ALA A 45 1.73 5.72 17.28
C ALA A 45 2.01 4.25 16.92
N GLY A 46 0.93 3.50 16.69
CA GLY A 46 0.93 2.04 16.74
C GLY A 46 1.37 1.33 15.45
N LEU A 47 2.09 1.99 14.55
CA LEU A 47 2.62 1.36 13.35
C LEU A 47 4.12 1.13 13.46
N THR A 48 4.51 -0.11 13.20
CA THR A 48 5.88 -0.55 13.12
C THR A 48 6.47 -0.29 11.73
N LYS A 49 7.79 -0.23 11.66
CA LYS A 49 8.54 -0.20 10.39
C LYS A 49 8.15 -1.33 9.44
N ALA A 50 7.83 -2.52 9.98
CA ALA A 50 7.39 -3.66 9.20
C ALA A 50 6.02 -3.43 8.55
N GLU A 51 5.05 -2.91 9.30
CA GLU A 51 3.72 -2.58 8.77
C GLU A 51 3.76 -1.48 7.71
N VAL A 52 4.61 -0.47 7.90
CA VAL A 52 4.80 0.61 6.93
C VAL A 52 5.45 0.10 5.65
N ARG A 53 6.48 -0.75 5.77
CA ARG A 53 7.08 -1.40 4.59
C ARG A 53 6.06 -2.25 3.86
N ALA A 54 5.35 -3.12 4.57
CA ALA A 54 4.35 -3.99 3.99
C ALA A 54 3.31 -3.18 3.19
N ALA A 55 2.76 -2.12 3.78
CA ALA A 55 1.79 -1.25 3.12
C ALA A 55 2.31 -0.60 1.83
N LEU A 56 3.55 -0.12 1.82
CA LEU A 56 4.11 0.64 0.70
C LEU A 56 4.76 -0.24 -0.38
N THR A 57 4.97 -1.53 -0.09
CA THR A 57 5.52 -2.49 -1.07
C THR A 57 4.46 -3.34 -1.77
N VAL A 58 3.19 -3.25 -1.34
CA VAL A 58 2.10 -3.96 -2.01
C VAL A 58 1.89 -3.38 -3.39
N ARG A 59 2.01 -4.23 -4.42
CA ARG A 59 1.63 -3.89 -5.78
C ARG A 59 0.12 -3.96 -5.93
N VAL A 60 -0.44 -2.95 -6.58
CA VAL A 60 -1.87 -2.84 -6.87
C VAL A 60 -2.07 -2.56 -8.35
N CYS A 61 -2.94 -3.33 -8.99
CA CYS A 61 -3.29 -3.08 -10.37
C CYS A 61 -4.09 -1.78 -10.46
N ALA A 62 -3.60 -0.80 -11.21
CA ALA A 62 -4.28 0.48 -11.46
C ALA A 62 -5.64 0.30 -12.15
N GLY A 63 -5.84 -0.80 -12.88
CA GLY A 63 -7.09 -1.08 -13.59
C GLY A 63 -8.20 -1.70 -12.74
N CYS A 64 -7.88 -2.52 -11.73
CA CYS A 64 -8.88 -3.28 -10.98
C CYS A 64 -8.63 -3.38 -9.47
N GLY A 65 -7.51 -2.88 -8.97
CA GLY A 65 -7.16 -2.94 -7.55
C GLY A 65 -6.69 -4.31 -7.04
N CYS A 66 -6.50 -5.32 -7.90
CA CYS A 66 -6.01 -6.61 -7.46
C CYS A 66 -4.59 -6.51 -6.89
N THR A 67 -4.27 -7.39 -5.94
CA THR A 67 -2.94 -7.50 -5.30
C THR A 67 -2.38 -8.90 -5.48
N ASP A 68 -1.15 -9.15 -5.02
CA ASP A 68 -0.55 -10.49 -5.00
C ASP A 68 -1.42 -11.52 -4.24
N ASP A 69 -2.09 -11.10 -3.15
CA ASP A 69 -2.95 -11.96 -2.31
C ASP A 69 -4.43 -11.97 -2.72
N ASN A 70 -4.83 -11.09 -3.64
CA ASN A 70 -6.21 -10.95 -4.10
C ASN A 70 -6.25 -10.75 -5.62
N ALA A 71 -5.75 -11.75 -6.34
CA ALA A 71 -5.71 -11.76 -7.79
C ALA A 71 -7.13 -11.85 -8.40
N CYS A 72 -7.34 -11.18 -9.52
CA CYS A 72 -8.54 -11.42 -10.32
C CYS A 72 -8.59 -12.88 -10.77
N VAL A 73 -9.77 -13.50 -10.72
CA VAL A 73 -9.97 -14.86 -11.24
C VAL A 73 -10.73 -14.78 -12.56
N THR A 74 -10.11 -15.27 -13.63
CA THR A 74 -10.68 -15.32 -14.98
C THR A 74 -10.92 -16.77 -15.40
N ARG A 75 -11.44 -16.99 -16.61
CA ARG A 75 -11.56 -18.34 -17.19
C ARG A 75 -10.20 -19.02 -17.40
N GLU A 76 -9.13 -18.26 -17.59
CA GLU A 76 -7.76 -18.79 -17.71
C GLU A 76 -7.08 -19.03 -16.35
N GLY A 77 -7.76 -18.69 -15.24
CA GLY A 77 -7.22 -18.73 -13.89
C GLY A 77 -6.91 -17.35 -13.31
N PRO A 78 -6.14 -17.30 -12.20
CA PRO A 78 -5.72 -16.05 -11.57
C PRO A 78 -4.89 -15.17 -12.52
N CYS A 79 -5.05 -13.85 -12.44
CA CYS A 79 -4.21 -12.92 -13.18
C CYS A 79 -2.77 -12.93 -12.66
N TRP A 80 -1.84 -12.44 -13.48
CA TRP A 80 -0.44 -12.22 -13.10
C TRP A 80 -0.03 -10.80 -13.48
N TRP A 81 1.06 -10.28 -12.90
CA TRP A 81 1.56 -8.95 -13.23
C TRP A 81 2.22 -8.90 -14.60
N ILE A 82 1.88 -7.89 -15.41
CA ILE A 82 2.53 -7.63 -16.70
C ILE A 82 3.63 -6.56 -16.53
N ASN A 83 3.40 -5.60 -15.65
CA ASN A 83 4.36 -4.58 -15.20
C ASN A 83 4.06 -4.22 -13.73
N ASP A 84 4.67 -3.14 -13.22
CA ASP A 84 4.59 -2.76 -11.79
C ASP A 84 3.19 -2.36 -11.31
N ASP A 85 2.31 -1.91 -12.21
CA ASP A 85 1.00 -1.34 -11.87
C ASP A 85 -0.18 -1.94 -12.67
N LEU A 86 0.03 -2.98 -13.48
CA LEU A 86 -1.01 -3.58 -14.34
C LEU A 86 -0.97 -5.11 -14.32
N CYS A 87 -2.14 -5.71 -14.05
CA CYS A 87 -2.33 -7.15 -14.14
C CYS A 87 -2.77 -7.59 -15.54
N SER A 88 -2.55 -8.88 -15.85
CA SER A 88 -2.82 -9.47 -17.16
C SER A 88 -4.29 -9.45 -17.54
N ALA A 89 -5.20 -9.49 -16.55
CA ALA A 89 -6.64 -9.36 -16.80
C ALA A 89 -6.99 -7.96 -17.33
N CYS A 90 -6.47 -6.90 -16.72
CA CYS A 90 -6.67 -5.53 -17.17
C CYS A 90 -5.93 -5.22 -18.47
N ALA A 91 -4.72 -5.76 -18.65
CA ALA A 91 -3.97 -5.60 -19.90
C ALA A 91 -4.75 -6.10 -21.12
N ARG A 92 -5.50 -7.21 -20.98
CA ARG A 92 -6.36 -7.74 -22.06
C ARG A 92 -7.51 -6.80 -22.41
N LEU A 93 -8.07 -6.07 -21.44
CA LEU A 93 -9.14 -5.10 -21.68
C LEU A 93 -8.65 -3.85 -22.43
N ALA A 94 -7.40 -3.44 -22.20
CA ALA A 94 -6.81 -2.25 -22.85
C ALA A 94 -6.52 -2.44 -24.35
N VAL A 95 -6.37 -3.68 -24.83
CA VAL A 95 -5.99 -4.00 -26.22
C VAL A 95 -7.22 -4.26 -27.12
N GLY A 96 -8.43 -4.14 -26.58
CA GLY A 96 -9.69 -4.45 -27.29
C GLY A 96 -10.60 -3.26 -27.62
N SER A 97 -10.05 -2.05 -27.82
CA SER A 97 -10.80 -0.85 -28.26
C SER A 97 -10.63 -0.59 -29.75
#